data_AF-A0A7C5P9Y2-F1
#
_entry.id   AF-A0A7C5P9Y2-F1
#
_cell.length_a   1.000
_cell.length_b   1.000
_cell.length_c   1.000
_cell.angle_alpha   90.00
_cell.angle_beta   90.00
_cell.angle_gamma   90.00
#
_symmetry.space_group_name_H-M   'P 1'
#
loop_
_entity.id
_entity.type
_entity.pdbx_description
1 polymer ?
#
loop_
_entity_poly.entity_id
_entity_poly.type
_entity_poly.pdbx_seq_one_letter_code
_entity_poly.pdbx_strand_id
1 'polypeptide(L)'
;VKFFNKAEKRIFVRTKAVLGRKVQLCHPQKSIHVVNRILEAFKKGEKDVAEFWIQKGDRLIYIRYFAVRDKDGKYLGTMEVTQDITDLKKIEGEKRLLDWEG
;
A
#
# COMPACT_ATOMS: atom_id res chain seq x y z
N VAL A 1 -6.91 7.16 8.95
CA VAL A 1 -7.44 6.35 7.84
C VAL A 1 -8.79 6.93 7.43
N LYS A 2 -8.95 7.35 6.19
CA LYS A 2 -10.21 7.91 5.69
C LYS A 2 -11.05 6.88 4.91
N PHE A 3 -10.38 5.92 4.28
CA PHE A 3 -11.02 4.88 3.48
C PHE A 3 -10.11 3.64 3.44
N PHE A 4 -10.70 2.47 3.20
CA PHE A 4 -10.02 1.26 2.77
C PHE A 4 -11.00 0.41 1.95
N ASN A 5 -10.54 -0.24 0.87
CA ASN A 5 -11.40 -1.11 0.08
C ASN A 5 -11.76 -2.40 0.83
N LYS A 6 -12.95 -2.95 0.53
CA LYS A 6 -13.35 -4.29 0.96
C LYS A 6 -12.65 -5.31 0.05
N ALA A 7 -11.58 -5.91 0.55
CA ALA A 7 -10.93 -7.04 -0.10
C ALA A 7 -11.08 -8.25 0.83
N GLU A 8 -11.75 -9.30 0.33
CA GLU A 8 -12.10 -10.50 1.10
C GLU A 8 -10.86 -11.21 1.66
N LYS A 9 -9.72 -11.13 0.95
CA LYS A 9 -8.43 -11.72 1.33
C LYS A 9 -7.36 -10.65 1.60
N ARG A 10 -7.65 -9.66 2.47
CA ARG A 10 -6.65 -8.66 2.87
C ARG A 10 -5.48 -9.29 3.62
N ILE A 11 -4.26 -8.98 3.20
CA ILE A 11 -3.00 -9.39 3.86
C ILE A 11 -2.90 -8.77 5.26
N PHE A 12 -3.28 -7.50 5.38
CA PHE A 12 -3.39 -6.77 6.65
C PHE A 12 -4.86 -6.43 6.92
N VAL A 13 -5.46 -7.13 7.87
CA VAL A 13 -6.86 -6.97 8.24
C VAL A 13 -7.09 -5.55 8.77
N ARG A 14 -8.16 -4.90 8.30
CA ARG A 14 -8.61 -3.59 8.78
C ARG A 14 -10.04 -3.75 9.31
N THR A 15 -10.26 -3.36 10.56
CA THR A 15 -11.60 -3.30 11.14
C THR A 15 -12.21 -1.92 10.91
N LYS A 16 -13.55 -1.81 10.90
CA LYS A 16 -14.23 -0.51 10.74
C LYS A 16 -13.80 0.52 11.80
N ALA A 17 -13.39 0.07 12.99
CA ALA A 17 -12.92 0.90 14.09
C ALA A 17 -11.64 1.71 13.77
N VAL A 18 -10.92 1.40 12.69
CA VAL A 18 -9.72 2.16 12.27
C VAL A 18 -10.07 3.41 11.46
N LEU A 19 -11.32 3.55 10.97
CA LEU A 19 -11.77 4.74 10.26
C LEU A 19 -11.70 5.95 11.18
N GLY A 20 -11.19 7.08 10.67
CA GLY A 20 -10.97 8.31 11.43
C GLY A 20 -9.72 8.29 12.34
N ARG A 21 -9.14 7.13 12.66
CA ARG A 21 -7.93 7.06 13.49
C ARG A 21 -6.70 7.62 12.77
N LYS A 22 -5.81 8.27 13.53
CA LYS A 22 -4.48 8.67 13.05
C LYS A 22 -3.69 7.43 12.62
N VAL A 23 -2.98 7.50 11.50
CA VAL A 23 -2.21 6.37 10.94
C VAL A 23 -1.13 5.86 11.90
N GLN A 24 -0.63 6.75 12.75
CA GLN A 24 0.25 6.48 13.88
C GLN A 24 -0.31 5.42 14.83
N LEU A 25 -1.62 5.44 15.09
CA LEU A 25 -2.29 4.48 15.99
C LEU A 25 -2.59 3.14 15.32
N CYS A 26 -2.23 2.98 14.04
CA CYS A 26 -2.46 1.77 13.26
C CYS A 26 -1.17 0.99 12.97
N HIS A 27 -0.03 1.44 13.49
CA HIS A 27 1.29 0.85 13.28
C HIS A 27 2.00 0.57 14.61
N PRO A 28 2.80 -0.51 14.70
CA PRO A 28 3.69 -0.74 15.83
C PRO A 28 4.69 0.41 16.01
N GLN A 29 5.14 0.65 17.24
CA GLN A 29 6.13 1.70 17.56
C GLN A 29 7.42 1.57 16.73
N LYS A 30 7.85 0.33 16.43
CA LYS A 30 9.06 0.09 15.64
C LYS A 30 8.98 0.58 14.19
N SER A 31 7.79 0.78 13.61
CA SER A 31 7.64 1.21 12.21
C SER A 31 7.03 2.60 12.04
N ILE A 32 6.47 3.18 13.10
CA ILE A 32 5.80 4.49 13.04
C ILE A 32 6.73 5.62 12.57
N HIS A 33 8.01 5.58 12.94
CA HIS A 33 8.98 6.59 12.58
C HIS A 33 9.28 6.57 11.07
N VAL A 34 9.33 5.38 10.47
CA VAL A 34 9.49 5.21 9.01
C VAL A 34 8.25 5.74 8.28
N VAL A 35 7.05 5.39 8.76
CA VAL A 35 5.78 5.89 8.18
C VAL A 35 5.74 7.42 8.24
N ASN A 36 6.09 8.02 9.38
CA ASN A 36 6.12 9.47 9.49
C ASN A 36 7.12 10.12 8.52
N ARG A 37 8.31 9.54 8.34
CA ARG A 37 9.30 10.05 7.37
C ARG A 37 8.76 10.04 5.93
N ILE A 38 8.06 8.98 5.53
CA ILE A 38 7.40 8.90 4.22
C ILE A 38 6.37 10.01 4.07
N LEU A 39 5.49 10.18 5.07
CA LEU A 39 4.43 11.19 5.03
C LEU A 39 4.99 12.62 4.99
N GLU A 40 6.08 12.90 5.70
CA GLU A 40 6.72 14.20 5.67
C GLU A 40 7.39 14.48 4.32
N ALA A 41 8.10 13.52 3.73
CA ALA A 41 8.66 13.67 2.38
C ALA A 41 7.56 13.94 1.34
N PHE A 42 6.41 13.26 1.46
CA PHE A 42 5.27 13.48 0.57
C PHE A 42 4.65 14.86 0.74
N LYS A 43 4.44 15.32 1.97
CA LYS A 43 3.92 16.67 2.24
C LYS A 43 4.84 17.76 1.69
N LYS A 44 6.16 17.58 1.80
CA LYS A 44 7.17 18.52 1.29
C LYS A 44 7.37 18.49 -0.22
N GLY A 45 6.80 17.49 -0.91
CA GLY A 45 7.02 17.32 -2.35
C GLY A 45 8.38 16.72 -2.72
N GLU A 46 9.12 16.17 -1.76
CA GLU A 46 10.44 15.57 -1.99
C GLU A 46 10.34 14.19 -2.68
N LYS A 47 9.21 13.50 -2.46
CA LYS A 47 8.90 12.18 -3.01
C LYS A 47 7.41 12.08 -3.29
N ASP A 48 7.06 11.28 -4.30
CA ASP A 48 5.67 10.90 -4.59
C ASP A 48 5.40 9.41 -4.39
N VAL A 49 6.46 8.60 -4.33
CA VAL A 49 6.37 7.13 -4.13
C VAL A 49 7.38 6.70 -3.08
N ALA A 50 6.95 5.78 -2.21
CA ALA A 50 7.82 5.01 -1.33
C ALA A 50 7.35 3.56 -1.37
N GLU A 51 8.28 2.63 -1.55
CA GLU A 51 7.93 1.23 -1.73
C GLU A 51 8.96 0.30 -1.09
N PHE A 52 8.47 -0.85 -0.63
CA PHE A 52 9.26 -1.87 0.02
C PHE A 52 8.54 -3.22 -0.05
N TRP A 53 9.27 -4.28 0.24
CA TRP A 53 8.72 -5.62 0.32
C TRP A 53 9.12 -6.30 1.62
N ILE A 54 8.23 -7.15 2.14
CA ILE A 54 8.49 -7.95 3.33
C ILE A 54 8.09 -9.40 3.08
N GLN A 55 8.80 -10.32 3.75
CA GLN A 55 8.42 -11.71 3.80
C GLN A 55 7.37 -11.91 4.90
N LYS A 56 6.24 -12.56 4.58
CA LYS A 56 5.20 -12.95 5.53
C LYS A 56 4.89 -14.44 5.34
N GLY A 57 5.57 -15.28 6.12
CA GLY A 57 5.55 -16.73 5.90
C GLY A 57 6.25 -17.07 4.58
N ASP A 58 5.60 -17.87 3.74
CA ASP A 58 6.04 -18.22 2.39
C ASP A 58 5.70 -17.15 1.34
N ARG A 59 4.97 -16.09 1.73
CA ARG A 59 4.49 -15.05 0.81
C ARG A 59 5.37 -13.80 0.81
N LEU A 60 5.67 -13.28 -0.38
CA LEU A 60 6.35 -12.01 -0.59
C LEU A 60 5.34 -10.88 -0.80
N ILE A 61 5.31 -9.94 0.14
CA ILE A 61 4.33 -8.84 0.16
C ILE A 61 5.01 -7.55 -0.29
N TYR A 62 4.50 -6.95 -1.34
CA TYR A 62 4.94 -5.65 -1.87
C TYR A 62 3.99 -4.55 -1.40
N ILE A 63 4.55 -3.49 -0.80
CA ILE A 63 3.82 -2.40 -0.20
C ILE A 63 4.29 -1.10 -0.83
N ARG A 64 3.35 -0.28 -1.29
CA ARG A 64 3.62 1.00 -1.94
C ARG A 64 2.77 2.10 -1.30
N TYR A 65 3.40 3.23 -1.03
CA TYR A 65 2.77 4.46 -0.61
C TYR A 65 2.88 5.46 -1.75
N PHE A 66 1.78 6.15 -2.05
CA PHE A 66 1.69 7.19 -3.06
C PHE A 66 1.21 8.49 -2.44
N ALA A 67 1.89 9.59 -2.75
CA ALA A 67 1.38 10.93 -2.47
C ALA A 67 0.18 11.18 -3.38
N VAL A 68 -0.96 11.52 -2.79
CA VAL A 68 -2.17 11.94 -3.53
C VAL A 68 -2.19 13.46 -3.51
N ARG A 69 -2.23 14.07 -4.69
CA ARG A 69 -2.25 15.51 -4.89
C ARG A 69 -3.44 15.92 -5.75
N ASP A 70 -3.91 17.15 -5.60
CA ASP A 70 -4.86 17.72 -6.55
C ASP A 70 -4.17 18.23 -7.83
N LYS A 71 -4.96 18.77 -8.75
CA LYS A 71 -4.49 19.35 -10.01
C LYS A 71 -3.48 20.50 -9.85
N ASP A 72 -3.47 21.15 -8.69
CA ASP A 72 -2.59 22.29 -8.39
C ASP A 72 -1.35 21.83 -7.58
N GLY A 73 -1.15 20.52 -7.43
CA GLY A 73 0.00 19.91 -6.74
C GLY A 73 -0.13 19.87 -5.22
N LYS A 74 -1.25 20.33 -4.65
CA LYS A 74 -1.47 20.35 -3.20
C LYS A 74 -1.65 18.93 -2.68
N TYR A 75 -0.91 18.59 -1.64
CA TYR A 75 -0.99 17.29 -0.98
C TYR A 75 -2.36 17.08 -0.30
N LEU A 76 -3.09 16.07 -0.75
CA LEU A 76 -4.41 15.66 -0.23
C LEU A 76 -4.30 14.51 0.78
N GLY A 77 -3.28 13.67 0.66
CA GLY A 77 -3.10 12.51 1.53
C GLY A 77 -2.19 11.46 0.93
N THR A 78 -2.21 10.27 1.50
CA THR A 78 -1.42 9.13 1.05
C THR A 78 -2.32 7.94 0.77
N MET A 79 -2.08 7.28 -0.36
CA MET A 79 -2.67 6.00 -0.70
C MET A 79 -1.65 4.89 -0.42
N GLU A 80 -2.06 3.86 0.30
CA GLU A 80 -1.26 2.66 0.54
C GLU A 80 -1.86 1.49 -0.26
N VAL A 81 -1.01 0.80 -1.01
CA VAL A 81 -1.34 -0.41 -1.74
C VAL A 81 -0.49 -1.55 -1.21
N THR A 82 -1.13 -2.69 -0.96
CA THR A 82 -0.47 -3.93 -0.56
C THR A 82 -0.83 -5.01 -1.56
N GLN A 83 0.18 -5.68 -2.11
CA GLN A 83 0.01 -6.76 -3.07
C GLN A 83 0.85 -7.95 -2.65
N ASP A 84 0.28 -9.14 -2.72
CA ASP A 84 1.04 -10.38 -2.65
C ASP A 84 1.57 -10.65 -4.06
N ILE A 85 2.89 -10.64 -4.22
CA ILE A 85 3.56 -10.81 -5.51
C ILE A 85 4.18 -12.21 -5.66
N THR A 86 3.92 -13.12 -4.71
CA THR A 86 4.54 -14.46 -4.66
C THR A 86 4.33 -15.24 -5.94
N ASP A 87 3.10 -15.28 -6.43
CA ASP A 87 2.75 -16.03 -7.64
C ASP A 87 3.02 -15.19 -8.90
N LEU A 88 3.00 -13.86 -8.79
CA LEU A 88 3.37 -12.96 -9.90
C LEU A 88 4.83 -13.14 -10.29
N LYS A 89 5.73 -13.43 -9.34
CA LYS A 89 7.14 -13.73 -9.61
C LYS A 89 7.36 -15.02 -10.42
N LYS A 90 6.35 -15.88 -10.55
CA LYS A 90 6.41 -17.13 -11.31
C LYS A 90 5.87 -16.98 -12.74
N ILE A 91 5.31 -15.82 -13.09
CA ILE A 91 4.77 -15.56 -14.42
C ILE A 91 5.94 -15.41 -15.39
N GLU A 92 5.88 -16.15 -16.49
CA GLU A 92 6.81 -16.10 -17.61
C GLU A 92 6.02 -16.01 -18.93
N GLY A 93 6.68 -15.61 -20.02
CA GLY A 93 6.04 -15.49 -21.33
C GLY A 93 4.97 -14.39 -21.40
N GLU A 94 3.91 -14.63 -22.18
CA GLU A 94 2.77 -13.73 -22.31
C GLU A 94 1.45 -14.49 -22.11
N LYS A 95 0.49 -13.88 -21.39
CA LYS A 95 -0.91 -14.32 -21.37
C LYS A 95 -1.77 -13.18 -21.89
N ARG A 96 -2.40 -13.37 -23.07
CA ARG A 96 -3.24 -12.36 -23.72
C ARG A 96 -4.69 -12.47 -23.23
N LEU A 97 -5.48 -11.42 -23.46
CA LEU A 97 -6.87 -11.29 -22.98
C LEU A 97 -7.74 -12.48 -23.44
N LEU A 98 -8.60 -13.00 -22.55
CA LEU A 98 -9.60 -14.06 -22.81
C LEU A 98 -9.07 -15.46 -23.15
N ASP A 99 -7.91 -15.85 -22.62
CA ASP A 99 -7.46 -17.26 -22.66
C ASP A 99 -8.15 -18.06 -21.54
N TRP A 100 -9.42 -18.38 -21.77
CA TRP A 100 -10.32 -19.17 -20.91
C TRP A 100 -10.60 -20.57 -21.50
N GLU A 101 -9.87 -21.00 -22.54
CA GLU A 101 -9.97 -22.38 -23.01
C GLU A 101 -9.25 -23.30 -22.01
N GLY A 102 -10.06 -23.85 -21.11
CA GLY A 102 -9.71 -24.88 -20.14
C GLY A 102 -10.97 -25.61 -19.71
#